data_AF-A0A8J7NYZ0-F1
#
_entry.id   AF-A0A8J7NYZ0-F1
#
_cell.length_a   1.000
_cell.length_b   1.000
_cell.length_c   1.000
_cell.angle_alpha   90.00
_cell.angle_beta   90.00
_cell.angle_gamma   90.00
#
_symmetry.space_group_name_H-M   'P 1'
#
loop_
_entity.id
_entity.type
_entity.pdbx_description
1 polymer ?
#
loop_
_entity_poly.entity_id
_entity_poly.type
_entity_poly.pdbx_seq_one_letter_code
_entity_poly.pdbx_strand_id
1 'polypeptide(L)'
;MMRSLRRLVHLVLFCPMSKGLQSRLPAIKVKYLFLAWLGIFVGSWAVYMHYSSYSELCRGHVCQMIICDHYRRGIISGSSCKALCEENTLILQHCLSSTPTHQVYSGAWKEKPVIIKCGIEETLRGDGSPDSVPRKEMTLFDKPTRGTSMDEFREMLHSFLRSNLGEQPSLGSLVGRVISLADVNQDGKVSLAEAKSVWALLQVNEFLLMVALQEKEHTPRLLGFCGDLYVTEQVAHSSLYRLEVPRYLQPLVPSALHSSVNQWLAPAWPRRAKITIGLLEFVEEVFHGSYGSFFMCDASPRHIGYNSKYDCKMADLRSVASEMSVRGFLKGRRCEHNSDCTYGKDCTATCDKLVKQCNTEVVQPNLAKVCHLLLDFLLFGAPPDLREDLQKQLRTCVTLSGLASQMEVHHSLVLNNLKTLLWKKISNTKYS
;
A
#
# COMPACT_ATOMS: atom_id res chain seq x y z
N MET A 1 -13.27 -43.65 -0.38
CA MET A 1 -11.93 -43.24 -0.87
C MET A 1 -10.76 -43.53 0.09
N MET A 2 -10.92 -44.37 1.13
CA MET A 2 -9.87 -44.65 2.14
C MET A 2 -9.24 -46.06 2.07
N ARG A 3 -9.58 -46.88 1.06
CA ARG A 3 -9.02 -48.25 0.91
C ARG A 3 -7.83 -48.35 -0.05
N SER A 4 -7.65 -47.38 -0.96
CA SER A 4 -6.54 -47.37 -1.93
C SER A 4 -5.22 -46.90 -1.31
N LEU A 5 -5.26 -45.90 -0.41
CA LEU A 5 -4.05 -45.40 0.28
C LEU A 5 -3.40 -46.44 1.20
N ARG A 6 -4.18 -47.33 1.83
CA ARG A 6 -3.63 -48.37 2.72
C ARG A 6 -2.81 -49.44 1.98
N ARG A 7 -3.09 -49.68 0.69
CA ARG A 7 -2.34 -50.65 -0.12
C ARG A 7 -1.01 -50.08 -0.63
N LEU A 8 -0.94 -48.77 -0.86
CA LEU A 8 0.30 -48.09 -1.26
C LEU A 8 1.30 -47.97 -0.10
N VAL A 9 0.82 -47.77 1.13
CA VAL A 9 1.68 -47.72 2.33
C VAL A 9 2.27 -49.10 2.66
N HIS A 10 1.55 -50.19 2.38
CA HIS A 10 2.07 -51.54 2.60
C HIS A 10 3.13 -51.99 1.57
N LEU A 11 3.12 -51.45 0.35
CA LEU A 11 4.09 -51.80 -0.69
C LEU A 11 5.44 -51.08 -0.54
N VAL A 12 5.49 -49.96 0.20
CA VAL A 12 6.74 -49.20 0.41
C VAL A 12 7.45 -49.61 1.70
N LEU A 13 6.74 -50.17 2.69
CA LEU A 13 7.30 -50.46 4.02
C LEU A 13 7.84 -51.90 4.20
N PHE A 14 7.47 -52.86 3.36
CA PHE A 14 7.87 -54.27 3.55
C PHE A 14 8.30 -54.94 2.23
N CYS A 15 9.41 -54.46 1.66
CA CYS A 15 10.16 -55.26 0.69
C CYS A 15 11.19 -56.11 1.47
N PRO A 16 11.16 -57.46 1.36
CA PRO A 16 12.09 -58.31 2.09
C PRO A 16 13.48 -58.20 1.45
N MET A 17 14.36 -57.44 2.08
CA MET A 17 15.75 -57.34 1.67
C MET A 17 16.44 -58.71 1.83
N SER A 18 17.01 -59.18 0.72
CA SER A 18 17.86 -60.36 0.63
C SER A 18 18.92 -60.41 1.75
N LYS A 19 19.00 -61.56 2.44
CA LYS A 19 19.95 -61.88 3.52
C LYS A 19 21.37 -62.06 2.97
N GLY A 20 21.99 -61.00 2.45
CA GLY A 20 23.32 -61.07 1.85
C GLY A 20 24.20 -59.82 1.97
N LEU A 21 23.76 -58.76 2.64
CA LEU A 21 24.54 -57.51 2.74
C LEU A 21 24.52 -56.90 4.15
N GLN A 22 24.79 -57.73 5.15
CA GLN A 22 24.71 -57.37 6.57
C GLN A 22 26.08 -57.23 7.24
N SER A 23 26.99 -56.40 6.68
CA SER A 23 28.24 -56.11 7.40
C SER A 23 28.90 -54.74 7.21
N ARG A 24 28.40 -53.79 6.39
CA ARG A 24 29.09 -52.47 6.25
C ARG A 24 28.23 -51.21 5.98
N LEU A 25 26.99 -51.08 6.49
CA LEU A 25 26.18 -49.84 6.25
C LEU A 25 25.31 -49.31 7.43
N PRO A 26 25.76 -49.27 8.70
CA PRO A 26 24.99 -48.59 9.75
C PRO A 26 25.04 -47.05 9.62
N ALA A 27 26.19 -46.47 9.24
CA ALA A 27 26.37 -45.01 9.22
C ALA A 27 25.56 -44.29 8.12
N ILE A 28 25.35 -44.94 6.96
CA ILE A 28 24.61 -44.34 5.84
C ILE A 28 23.12 -44.27 6.15
N LYS A 29 22.55 -45.26 6.84
CA LYS A 29 21.14 -45.24 7.26
C LYS A 29 20.85 -44.15 8.29
N VAL A 30 21.76 -43.91 9.23
CA VAL A 30 21.59 -42.86 10.24
C VAL A 30 21.67 -41.46 9.61
N LYS A 31 22.56 -41.24 8.63
CA LYS A 31 22.64 -39.96 7.90
C LYS A 31 21.34 -39.59 7.18
N TYR A 32 20.72 -40.54 6.48
CA TYR A 32 19.44 -40.27 5.79
C TYR A 32 18.27 -40.10 6.76
N LEU A 33 18.25 -40.84 7.86
CA LEU A 33 17.25 -40.66 8.94
C LEU A 33 17.38 -39.27 9.60
N PHE A 34 18.61 -38.83 9.86
CA PHE A 34 18.87 -37.49 10.40
C PHE A 34 18.43 -36.38 9.43
N LEU A 35 18.75 -36.52 8.13
CA LEU A 35 18.31 -35.56 7.10
C LEU A 35 16.78 -35.51 6.96
N ALA A 36 16.11 -36.67 7.03
CA ALA A 36 14.65 -36.73 7.00
C ALA A 36 14.03 -36.08 8.26
N TRP A 37 14.59 -36.35 9.44
CA TRP A 37 14.16 -35.72 10.69
C TRP A 37 14.38 -34.19 10.68
N LEU A 38 15.54 -33.74 10.20
CA LEU A 38 15.85 -32.32 10.03
C LEU A 38 14.87 -31.66 9.05
N GLY A 39 14.55 -32.33 7.93
CA GLY A 39 13.57 -31.86 6.96
C GLY A 39 12.17 -31.71 7.55
N ILE A 40 11.74 -32.67 8.37
CA ILE A 40 10.46 -32.59 9.09
C ILE A 40 10.48 -31.46 10.12
N PHE A 41 11.57 -31.31 10.87
CA PHE A 41 11.71 -30.26 11.88
C PHE A 41 11.68 -28.87 11.25
N VAL A 42 12.50 -28.65 10.22
CA VAL A 42 12.54 -27.37 9.48
C VAL A 42 11.21 -27.11 8.76
N GLY A 43 10.60 -28.13 8.15
CA GLY A 43 9.29 -28.01 7.53
C GLY A 43 8.18 -27.65 8.52
N SER A 44 8.14 -28.32 9.68
CA SER A 44 7.19 -28.03 10.74
C SER A 44 7.42 -26.65 11.35
N TRP A 45 8.67 -26.23 11.53
CA TRP A 45 9.02 -24.89 11.99
C TRP A 45 8.58 -23.82 10.97
N ALA A 46 8.81 -24.04 9.68
CA ALA A 46 8.38 -23.13 8.62
C ALA A 46 6.85 -23.01 8.55
N VAL A 47 6.12 -24.13 8.67
CA VAL A 47 4.65 -24.14 8.72
C VAL A 47 4.15 -23.41 9.97
N TYR A 48 4.76 -23.65 11.13
CA TYR A 48 4.40 -22.96 12.38
C TYR A 48 4.64 -21.45 12.29
N MET A 49 5.81 -21.03 11.81
CA MET A 49 6.14 -19.62 11.62
C MET A 49 5.20 -18.95 10.62
N HIS A 50 4.86 -19.63 9.52
CA HIS A 50 3.90 -19.13 8.53
C HIS A 50 2.50 -18.98 9.13
N TYR A 51 2.02 -19.99 9.85
CA TYR A 51 0.70 -19.95 10.49
C TYR A 51 0.62 -18.87 11.58
N SER A 52 1.64 -18.78 12.45
CA SER A 52 1.71 -17.76 13.50
C SER A 52 1.69 -16.36 12.88
N SER A 53 2.54 -16.11 11.88
CA SER A 53 2.58 -14.81 11.18
C SER A 53 1.27 -14.48 10.48
N TYR A 54 0.63 -15.46 9.83
CA TYR A 54 -0.65 -15.28 9.17
C TYR A 54 -1.76 -14.94 10.18
N SER A 55 -1.81 -15.63 11.31
CA SER A 55 -2.82 -15.40 12.36
C SER A 55 -2.72 -14.02 13.03
N GLU A 56 -1.51 -13.46 13.11
CA GLU A 56 -1.30 -12.10 13.62
C GLU A 56 -1.64 -11.03 12.58
N LEU A 57 -1.29 -11.27 11.31
CA LEU A 57 -1.52 -10.31 10.22
C LEU A 57 -2.98 -10.23 9.76
N CYS A 58 -3.70 -11.35 9.80
CA CYS A 58 -4.99 -11.49 9.12
C CYS A 58 -6.17 -11.55 10.10
N ARG A 59 -6.62 -10.38 10.55
CA ARG A 59 -7.73 -10.19 11.51
C ARG A 59 -8.93 -9.43 10.92
N GLY A 60 -9.21 -9.62 9.63
CA GLY A 60 -10.29 -8.91 8.92
C GLY A 60 -11.68 -9.19 9.47
N HIS A 61 -11.91 -10.41 9.99
CA HIS A 61 -13.17 -10.78 10.65
C HIS A 61 -13.44 -9.94 11.91
N VAL A 62 -12.38 -9.53 12.65
CA VAL A 62 -12.52 -8.65 13.82
C VAL A 62 -13.02 -7.29 13.38
N CYS A 63 -12.43 -6.72 12.32
CA CYS A 63 -12.92 -5.47 11.74
C CYS A 63 -14.37 -5.58 11.30
N GLN A 64 -14.73 -6.63 10.55
CA GLN A 64 -16.12 -6.83 10.11
C GLN A 64 -17.08 -6.91 11.30
N MET A 65 -16.74 -7.64 12.37
CA MET A 65 -17.59 -7.73 13.56
C MET A 65 -17.80 -6.38 14.25
N ILE A 66 -16.73 -5.61 14.47
CA ILE A 66 -16.78 -4.30 15.14
C ILE A 66 -17.60 -3.31 14.32
N ILE A 67 -17.30 -3.19 13.02
CA ILE A 67 -18.03 -2.31 12.09
C ILE A 67 -19.51 -2.67 12.08
N CYS A 68 -19.85 -3.95 11.96
CA CYS A 68 -21.25 -4.35 11.90
C CYS A 68 -21.99 -4.17 13.22
N ASP A 69 -21.33 -4.29 14.37
CA ASP A 69 -21.92 -3.94 15.67
C ASP A 69 -22.21 -2.44 15.76
N HIS A 70 -21.26 -1.57 15.39
CA HIS A 70 -21.49 -0.12 15.36
C HIS A 70 -22.59 0.30 14.39
N TYR A 71 -22.67 -0.34 13.22
CA TYR A 71 -23.70 -0.07 12.23
C TYR A 71 -25.10 -0.44 12.77
N ARG A 72 -25.25 -1.63 13.37
CA ARG A 72 -26.53 -2.06 13.96
C ARG A 72 -26.99 -1.18 15.12
N ARG A 73 -26.05 -0.55 15.82
CA ARG A 73 -26.33 0.44 16.89
C ARG A 73 -26.65 1.84 16.36
N GLY A 74 -26.56 2.08 15.05
CA GLY A 74 -26.77 3.38 14.42
C GLY A 74 -25.68 4.40 14.75
N ILE A 75 -24.47 3.94 15.12
CA ILE A 75 -23.33 4.82 15.45
C ILE A 75 -22.63 5.29 14.18
N ILE A 76 -22.55 4.41 13.17
CA ILE A 76 -21.90 4.65 11.88
C ILE A 76 -22.88 4.39 10.73
N SER A 77 -22.54 4.91 9.56
CA SER A 77 -23.26 4.75 8.31
C SER A 77 -22.26 4.58 7.17
N GLY A 78 -22.76 4.26 5.99
CA GLY A 78 -21.93 4.09 4.81
C GLY A 78 -22.63 3.32 3.69
N SER A 79 -22.20 3.59 2.46
CA SER A 79 -22.77 3.02 1.25
C SER A 79 -22.59 1.50 1.12
N SER A 80 -21.60 0.92 1.81
CA SER A 80 -21.35 -0.53 1.81
C SER A 80 -21.81 -1.24 3.09
N CYS A 81 -22.31 -0.53 4.11
CA CYS A 81 -22.69 -1.13 5.39
C CYS A 81 -23.76 -2.23 5.24
N LYS A 82 -24.81 -1.94 4.47
CA LYS A 82 -25.90 -2.91 4.22
C LYS A 82 -25.38 -4.18 3.53
N ALA A 83 -24.52 -4.01 2.54
CA ALA A 83 -23.90 -5.12 1.82
C ALA A 83 -22.97 -5.97 2.69
N LEU A 84 -22.27 -5.35 3.64
CA LEU A 84 -21.31 -5.99 4.55
C LEU A 84 -21.99 -6.71 5.72
N CYS A 85 -23.03 -6.11 6.30
CA CYS A 85 -23.54 -6.48 7.62
C CYS A 85 -24.93 -7.14 7.64
N GLU A 86 -25.71 -6.96 6.57
CA GLU A 86 -27.07 -7.50 6.44
C GLU A 86 -27.18 -8.47 5.26
N GLU A 87 -26.81 -8.02 4.06
CA GLU A 87 -27.02 -8.79 2.83
C GLU A 87 -25.93 -9.84 2.56
N ASN A 88 -24.77 -9.73 3.24
CA ASN A 88 -23.58 -10.56 3.02
C ASN A 88 -23.14 -10.62 1.54
N THR A 89 -23.38 -9.55 0.78
CA THR A 89 -22.98 -9.44 -0.64
C THR A 89 -21.57 -8.89 -0.83
N LEU A 90 -20.98 -8.31 0.23
CA LEU A 90 -19.58 -7.90 0.31
C LEU A 90 -18.80 -8.90 1.19
N ILE A 91 -17.98 -9.74 0.58
CA ILE A 91 -17.32 -10.88 1.26
C ILE A 91 -15.80 -10.71 1.24
N LEU A 92 -15.17 -10.83 2.41
CA LEU A 92 -13.71 -10.90 2.56
C LEU A 92 -13.24 -12.32 2.19
N GLN A 93 -12.26 -12.43 1.29
CA GLN A 93 -11.75 -13.72 0.78
C GLN A 93 -10.30 -13.96 1.20
N HIS A 94 -9.32 -13.37 0.50
CA HIS A 94 -7.90 -13.61 0.76
C HIS A 94 -7.26 -12.40 1.45
N CYS A 95 -6.51 -12.67 2.51
CA CYS A 95 -5.74 -11.67 3.24
C CYS A 95 -4.50 -11.23 2.44
N LEU A 96 -4.33 -9.92 2.32
CA LEU A 96 -3.21 -9.24 1.67
C LEU A 96 -2.50 -8.27 2.64
N SER A 97 -2.82 -8.34 3.94
CA SER A 97 -2.28 -7.44 4.97
C SER A 97 -0.76 -7.56 5.12
N SER A 98 -0.07 -6.43 5.13
CA SER A 98 1.39 -6.36 5.38
C SER A 98 1.73 -5.93 6.81
N THR A 99 0.76 -5.38 7.56
CA THR A 99 0.91 -4.97 8.96
C THR A 99 -0.32 -5.42 9.76
N PRO A 100 -0.18 -5.70 11.08
CA PRO A 100 -1.29 -6.16 11.91
C PRO A 100 -2.36 -5.06 12.13
N THR A 101 -1.96 -3.79 12.12
CA THR A 101 -2.85 -2.64 12.31
C THR A 101 -3.64 -2.25 11.06
N HIS A 102 -3.26 -2.75 9.88
CA HIS A 102 -3.92 -2.38 8.63
C HIS A 102 -4.30 -3.64 7.88
N GLN A 103 -5.60 -3.92 7.89
CA GLN A 103 -6.18 -5.08 7.29
C GLN A 103 -6.50 -4.78 5.83
N VAL A 104 -5.96 -5.59 4.93
CA VAL A 104 -6.23 -5.51 3.48
C VAL A 104 -6.68 -6.87 3.00
N TYR A 105 -7.87 -6.94 2.41
CA TYR A 105 -8.46 -8.18 1.92
C TYR A 105 -8.87 -8.02 0.47
N SER A 106 -8.57 -9.02 -0.34
CA SER A 106 -9.32 -9.23 -1.59
C SER A 106 -10.70 -9.79 -1.26
N GLY A 107 -11.70 -9.37 -2.02
CA GLY A 107 -13.07 -9.78 -1.83
C GLY A 107 -13.89 -9.70 -3.10
N ALA A 108 -15.17 -10.00 -2.97
CA ALA A 108 -16.14 -9.86 -4.04
C ALA A 108 -17.32 -9.00 -3.56
N TRP A 109 -17.76 -8.07 -4.41
CA TRP A 109 -18.97 -7.28 -4.19
C TRP A 109 -19.82 -7.28 -5.46
N LYS A 110 -21.03 -7.86 -5.39
CA LYS A 110 -21.91 -8.04 -6.56
C LYS A 110 -21.16 -8.69 -7.74
N GLU A 111 -20.45 -9.78 -7.45
CA GLU A 111 -19.62 -10.56 -8.39
C GLU A 111 -18.41 -9.80 -8.99
N LYS A 112 -18.12 -8.57 -8.55
CA LYS A 112 -16.94 -7.82 -8.97
C LYS A 112 -15.80 -7.98 -7.96
N PRO A 113 -14.55 -8.18 -8.43
CA PRO A 113 -13.38 -8.21 -7.56
C PRO A 113 -13.14 -6.84 -6.94
N VAL A 114 -12.96 -6.81 -5.61
CA VAL A 114 -12.74 -5.58 -4.82
C VAL A 114 -11.63 -5.75 -3.79
N ILE A 115 -11.08 -4.64 -3.33
CA ILE A 115 -10.18 -4.60 -2.17
C ILE A 115 -10.89 -3.94 -1.00
N ILE A 116 -10.91 -4.61 0.14
CA ILE A 116 -11.52 -4.15 1.38
C ILE A 116 -10.38 -3.78 2.33
N LYS A 117 -10.39 -2.55 2.83
CA LYS A 117 -9.36 -2.01 3.72
C LYS A 117 -9.98 -1.54 5.02
N CYS A 118 -9.30 -1.81 6.13
CA CYS A 118 -9.75 -1.42 7.47
C CYS A 118 -8.57 -1.21 8.42
N GLY A 119 -8.69 -0.24 9.34
CA GLY A 119 -7.76 -0.06 10.44
C GLY A 119 -8.14 -0.92 11.64
N ILE A 120 -7.14 -1.54 12.27
CA ILE A 120 -7.26 -2.09 13.61
C ILE A 120 -6.26 -1.31 14.46
N GLU A 121 -6.74 -0.50 15.40
CA GLU A 121 -5.85 0.07 16.40
C GLU A 121 -5.40 -1.03 17.35
N GLU A 122 -4.08 -1.24 17.48
CA GLU A 122 -3.56 -2.10 18.53
C GLU A 122 -3.88 -1.46 19.87
N THR A 123 -4.71 -2.13 20.67
CA THR A 123 -4.75 -1.95 22.11
C THR A 123 -3.31 -2.11 22.60
N LEU A 124 -2.66 -0.99 22.93
CA LEU A 124 -1.44 -1.00 23.74
C LEU A 124 -1.70 -2.00 24.86
N ARG A 125 -0.92 -3.09 24.90
CA ARG A 125 -1.01 -4.16 25.90
C ARG A 125 -0.90 -3.54 27.29
N GLY A 126 -2.03 -3.13 27.85
CA GLY A 126 -2.22 -2.80 29.24
C GLY A 126 -2.61 -4.08 29.97
N ASP A 127 -1.96 -4.30 31.10
CA ASP A 127 -2.02 -5.47 31.97
C ASP A 127 -3.31 -6.31 31.94
N GLY A 128 -3.10 -7.63 31.93
CA GLY A 128 -4.12 -8.68 31.86
C GLY A 128 -5.24 -8.58 32.90
N SER A 129 -6.37 -8.01 32.49
CA SER A 129 -7.66 -8.19 33.15
C SER A 129 -8.72 -8.62 32.11
N PRO A 130 -9.47 -9.73 32.31
CA PRO A 130 -10.23 -10.37 31.23
C PRO A 130 -11.58 -9.72 30.89
N ASP A 131 -12.02 -8.68 31.60
CA ASP A 131 -13.42 -8.21 31.54
C ASP A 131 -13.59 -6.74 31.07
N SER A 132 -12.69 -6.23 30.23
CA SER A 132 -12.90 -4.91 29.61
C SER A 132 -13.11 -5.00 28.10
N VAL A 133 -14.34 -4.70 27.67
CA VAL A 133 -14.68 -4.32 26.28
C VAL A 133 -13.76 -3.16 25.86
N PRO A 134 -13.27 -3.08 24.60
CA PRO A 134 -12.17 -2.18 24.24
C PRO A 134 -12.56 -0.71 24.41
N ARG A 135 -11.99 -0.04 25.43
CA ARG A 135 -12.32 1.35 25.81
C ARG A 135 -11.86 2.41 24.78
N LYS A 136 -11.11 2.02 23.74
CA LYS A 136 -10.44 2.94 22.81
C LYS A 136 -11.03 2.96 21.39
N GLU A 137 -11.70 1.89 20.96
CA GLU A 137 -12.53 1.85 19.73
C GLU A 137 -13.65 2.89 19.78
N MET A 138 -14.10 3.24 21.00
CA MET A 138 -15.05 4.33 21.25
C MET A 138 -14.56 5.68 20.70
N THR A 139 -13.24 5.94 20.70
CA THR A 139 -12.69 7.27 20.40
C THR A 139 -12.68 7.64 18.91
N LEU A 140 -12.62 6.65 18.01
CA LEU A 140 -12.55 6.91 16.57
C LEU A 140 -13.85 7.55 16.05
N PHE A 141 -14.99 7.12 16.60
CA PHE A 141 -16.33 7.61 16.25
C PHE A 141 -16.93 8.56 17.29
N ASP A 142 -16.13 9.12 18.20
CA ASP A 142 -16.62 10.10 19.19
C ASP A 142 -16.92 11.46 18.57
N LYS A 143 -16.26 11.78 17.44
CA LYS A 143 -16.42 13.04 16.72
C LYS A 143 -17.12 12.83 15.36
N PRO A 144 -18.02 13.74 14.96
CA PRO A 144 -18.53 14.88 15.72
C PRO A 144 -19.47 14.47 16.87
N THR A 145 -19.63 15.34 17.86
CA THR A 145 -20.48 15.10 19.03
C THR A 145 -21.98 15.24 18.68
N ARG A 146 -22.86 14.64 19.50
CA ARG A 146 -24.30 14.87 19.38
C ARG A 146 -24.61 16.36 19.53
N GLY A 147 -25.42 16.91 18.62
CA GLY A 147 -25.80 18.32 18.62
C GLY A 147 -24.92 19.22 17.74
N THR A 148 -23.85 18.69 17.14
CA THR A 148 -23.06 19.44 16.14
C THR A 148 -23.94 19.80 14.94
N SER A 149 -23.98 21.09 14.62
CA SER A 149 -24.75 21.60 13.48
C SER A 149 -24.04 21.33 12.15
N MET A 150 -24.76 21.46 11.02
CA MET A 150 -24.16 21.32 9.69
C MET A 150 -23.06 22.34 9.42
N ASP A 151 -23.21 23.58 9.90
CA ASP A 151 -22.22 24.63 9.68
C ASP A 151 -20.99 24.43 10.57
N GLU A 152 -21.19 23.97 11.81
CA GLU A 152 -20.08 23.56 12.67
C GLU A 152 -19.32 22.36 12.09
N PHE A 153 -20.02 21.38 11.51
CA PHE A 153 -19.39 20.25 10.82
C PHE A 153 -18.60 20.71 9.58
N ARG A 154 -19.13 21.65 8.79
CA ARG A 154 -18.42 22.27 7.66
C ARG A 154 -17.12 22.93 8.11
N GLU A 155 -17.17 23.72 9.18
CA GLU A 155 -15.97 24.36 9.75
C GLU A 155 -14.97 23.32 10.29
N MET A 156 -15.46 22.27 10.92
CA MET A 156 -14.62 21.15 11.38
C MET A 156 -13.87 20.49 10.22
N LEU A 157 -14.57 20.20 9.12
CA LEU A 157 -13.98 19.65 7.89
C LEU A 157 -12.98 20.63 7.28
N HIS A 158 -13.35 21.90 7.15
CA HIS A 158 -12.50 22.93 6.58
C HIS A 158 -11.19 23.08 7.37
N SER A 159 -11.29 23.17 8.70
CA SER A 159 -10.13 23.24 9.60
C SER A 159 -9.24 22.01 9.50
N PHE A 160 -9.83 20.81 9.49
CA PHE A 160 -9.07 19.56 9.32
C PHE A 160 -8.31 19.54 8.00
N LEU A 161 -9.00 19.81 6.89
CA LEU A 161 -8.39 19.78 5.56
C LEU A 161 -7.32 20.87 5.42
N ARG A 162 -7.56 22.08 5.92
CA ARG A 162 -6.55 23.17 5.95
C ARG A 162 -5.31 22.76 6.72
N SER A 163 -5.47 22.12 7.88
CA SER A 163 -4.34 21.68 8.70
C SER A 163 -3.51 20.58 8.02
N ASN A 164 -4.15 19.71 7.23
CA ASN A 164 -3.51 18.57 6.58
C ASN A 164 -2.99 18.88 5.17
N LEU A 165 -3.62 19.79 4.43
CA LEU A 165 -3.30 20.07 3.02
C LEU A 165 -2.71 21.47 2.81
N GLY A 166 -2.76 22.31 3.84
CA GLY A 166 -2.37 23.71 3.77
C GLY A 166 -3.49 24.58 3.23
N GLU A 167 -3.17 25.85 3.02
CA GLU A 167 -4.12 26.81 2.45
C GLU A 167 -4.20 26.64 0.95
N GLN A 168 -5.37 26.25 0.46
CA GLN A 168 -5.63 26.02 -0.96
C GLN A 168 -6.92 26.71 -1.39
N PRO A 169 -6.95 27.33 -2.59
CA PRO A 169 -8.15 28.02 -3.08
C PRO A 169 -9.33 27.07 -3.33
N SER A 170 -9.06 25.79 -3.62
CA SER A 170 -10.08 24.77 -3.86
C SER A 170 -10.51 24.02 -2.58
N LEU A 171 -10.09 24.44 -1.38
CA LEU A 171 -10.42 23.74 -0.15
C LEU A 171 -11.94 23.66 0.07
N GLY A 172 -12.68 24.72 -0.26
CA GLY A 172 -14.14 24.75 -0.17
C GLY A 172 -14.83 23.73 -1.07
N SER A 173 -14.31 23.47 -2.28
CA SER A 173 -14.87 22.44 -3.16
C SER A 173 -14.57 21.03 -2.64
N LEU A 174 -13.41 20.83 -1.99
CA LEU A 174 -13.09 19.56 -1.32
C LEU A 174 -14.02 19.29 -0.14
N VAL A 175 -14.29 20.32 0.69
CA VAL A 175 -15.30 20.22 1.77
C VAL A 175 -16.67 19.84 1.20
N GLY A 176 -17.10 20.50 0.12
CA GLY A 176 -18.37 20.17 -0.56
C GLY A 176 -18.41 18.72 -1.06
N ARG A 177 -17.31 18.23 -1.64
CA ARG A 177 -17.16 16.83 -2.09
C ARG A 177 -17.26 15.84 -0.94
N VAL A 178 -16.59 16.12 0.18
CA VAL A 178 -16.65 15.30 1.40
C VAL A 178 -18.07 15.25 1.96
N ILE A 179 -18.79 16.37 1.97
CA ILE A 179 -20.19 16.41 2.42
C ILE A 179 -21.09 15.61 1.50
N SER A 180 -20.92 15.73 0.18
CA SER A 180 -21.65 14.93 -0.80
C SER A 180 -21.36 13.44 -0.68
N LEU A 181 -20.14 13.07 -0.25
CA LEU A 181 -19.78 11.68 0.02
C LEU A 181 -20.41 11.16 1.33
N ALA A 182 -20.60 12.06 2.31
CA ALA A 182 -21.20 11.73 3.60
C ALA A 182 -22.72 11.53 3.52
N ASP A 183 -23.40 12.24 2.62
CA ASP A 183 -24.84 12.07 2.36
C ASP A 183 -25.10 10.74 1.60
N VAL A 184 -25.15 9.64 2.36
CA VAL A 184 -25.25 8.28 1.81
C VAL A 184 -26.67 8.00 1.31
N ASN A 185 -27.68 8.55 2.00
CA ASN A 185 -29.09 8.38 1.64
C ASN A 185 -29.59 9.41 0.60
N GLN A 186 -28.74 10.37 0.20
CA GLN A 186 -29.02 11.41 -0.79
C GLN A 186 -30.21 12.29 -0.42
N ASP A 187 -30.40 12.57 0.87
CA ASP A 187 -31.49 13.40 1.37
C ASP A 187 -31.13 14.90 1.46
N GLY A 188 -29.89 15.25 1.07
CA GLY A 188 -29.35 16.61 1.12
C GLY A 188 -28.91 17.05 2.52
N LYS A 189 -28.93 16.14 3.50
CA LYS A 189 -28.51 16.36 4.89
C LYS A 189 -27.45 15.33 5.24
N VAL A 190 -26.74 15.58 6.35
CA VAL A 190 -25.77 14.62 6.88
C VAL A 190 -26.19 14.29 8.30
N SER A 191 -26.56 13.04 8.51
CA SER A 191 -26.86 12.51 9.84
C SER A 191 -25.59 12.41 10.69
N LEU A 192 -25.76 12.28 12.01
CA LEU A 192 -24.62 12.12 12.91
C LEU A 192 -23.78 10.86 12.58
N ALA A 193 -24.44 9.77 12.18
CA ALA A 193 -23.76 8.52 11.85
C ALA A 193 -22.94 8.64 10.57
N GLU A 194 -23.46 9.35 9.56
CA GLU A 194 -22.73 9.69 8.33
C GLU A 194 -21.55 10.61 8.60
N ALA A 195 -21.75 11.66 9.39
CA ALA A 195 -20.70 12.60 9.75
C ALA A 195 -19.55 11.91 10.50
N LYS A 196 -19.87 11.03 11.46
CA LYS A 196 -18.88 10.23 12.20
C LYS A 196 -18.08 9.30 11.29
N SER A 197 -18.74 8.67 10.33
CA SER A 197 -18.12 7.70 9.43
C SER A 197 -17.13 8.39 8.49
N VAL A 198 -17.55 9.49 7.86
CA VAL A 198 -16.65 10.27 6.99
C VAL A 198 -15.54 10.94 7.77
N TRP A 199 -15.80 11.45 8.97
CA TRP A 199 -14.76 12.01 9.84
C TRP A 199 -13.70 10.98 10.22
N ALA A 200 -14.09 9.75 10.54
CA ALA A 200 -13.15 8.66 10.81
C ALA A 200 -12.33 8.31 9.55
N LEU A 201 -12.95 8.22 8.38
CA LEU A 201 -12.27 7.95 7.12
C LEU A 201 -11.25 9.02 6.75
N LEU A 202 -11.55 10.31 6.96
CA LEU A 202 -10.62 11.39 6.64
C LEU A 202 -9.32 11.34 7.45
N GLN A 203 -9.32 10.70 8.61
CA GLN A 203 -8.10 10.47 9.40
C GLN A 203 -7.20 9.41 8.76
N VAL A 204 -7.74 8.57 7.87
CA VAL A 204 -6.96 7.63 7.05
C VAL A 204 -6.40 8.39 5.86
N ASN A 205 -5.10 8.67 5.88
CA ASN A 205 -4.42 9.45 4.85
C ASN A 205 -4.63 8.93 3.41
N GLU A 206 -4.64 7.60 3.20
CA GLU A 206 -4.97 7.02 1.90
C GLU A 206 -6.37 7.42 1.40
N PHE A 207 -7.36 7.47 2.30
CA PHE A 207 -8.72 7.90 1.95
C PHE A 207 -8.78 9.39 1.63
N LEU A 208 -8.12 10.23 2.44
CA LEU A 208 -8.02 11.67 2.18
C LEU A 208 -7.45 11.92 0.76
N LEU A 209 -6.38 11.20 0.40
CA LEU A 209 -5.79 11.28 -0.93
C LEU A 209 -6.71 10.79 -2.03
N MET A 210 -7.44 9.69 -1.82
CA MET A 210 -8.41 9.20 -2.79
C MET A 210 -9.53 10.22 -3.05
N VAL A 211 -9.99 10.95 -2.03
CA VAL A 211 -11.01 12.00 -2.20
C VAL A 211 -10.42 13.23 -2.90
N ALA A 212 -9.19 13.64 -2.54
CA ALA A 212 -8.51 14.75 -3.18
C ALA A 212 -8.14 14.45 -4.66
N LEU A 213 -7.80 13.22 -4.98
CA LEU A 213 -7.36 12.77 -6.31
C LEU A 213 -8.43 11.95 -7.06
N GLN A 214 -9.70 12.02 -6.63
CA GLN A 214 -10.77 11.12 -7.07
C GLN A 214 -11.01 11.10 -8.59
N GLU A 215 -10.77 12.23 -9.26
CA GLU A 215 -10.97 12.39 -10.70
C GLU A 215 -9.74 12.04 -11.53
N LYS A 216 -8.65 11.61 -10.88
CA LYS A 216 -7.38 11.29 -11.57
C LYS A 216 -7.32 9.82 -11.94
N GLU A 217 -6.73 9.54 -13.09
CA GLU A 217 -6.71 8.18 -13.65
C GLU A 217 -5.81 7.23 -12.87
N HIS A 218 -4.86 7.75 -12.09
CA HIS A 218 -3.82 6.96 -11.43
C HIS A 218 -4.24 6.41 -10.07
N THR A 219 -5.38 6.83 -9.51
CA THR A 219 -5.85 6.35 -8.21
C THR A 219 -6.91 5.23 -8.37
N PRO A 220 -6.96 4.25 -7.44
CA PRO A 220 -8.05 3.28 -7.41
C PRO A 220 -9.36 3.98 -7.04
N ARG A 221 -10.44 3.64 -7.76
CA ARG A 221 -11.77 4.17 -7.46
C ARG A 221 -12.30 3.65 -6.13
N LEU A 222 -12.77 4.56 -5.28
CA LEU A 222 -13.57 4.26 -4.11
C LEU A 222 -14.96 3.76 -4.55
N LEU A 223 -15.33 2.55 -4.15
CA LEU A 223 -16.61 1.91 -4.48
C LEU A 223 -17.65 2.08 -3.37
N GLY A 224 -17.20 2.16 -2.12
CA GLY A 224 -18.06 2.38 -0.97
C GLY A 224 -17.30 2.32 0.35
N PHE A 225 -18.00 2.62 1.43
CA PHE A 225 -17.44 2.61 2.79
C PHE A 225 -18.50 2.24 3.83
N CYS A 226 -18.04 1.85 5.02
CA CYS A 226 -18.85 1.62 6.20
C CYS A 226 -18.04 1.94 7.47
N GLY A 227 -18.38 3.03 8.17
CA GLY A 227 -17.49 3.55 9.22
C GLY A 227 -16.14 3.93 8.63
N ASP A 228 -15.03 3.44 9.22
CA ASP A 228 -13.66 3.60 8.73
C ASP A 228 -13.19 2.47 7.79
N LEU A 229 -14.03 1.45 7.54
CA LEU A 229 -13.80 0.45 6.50
C LEU A 229 -14.18 1.03 5.15
N TYR A 230 -13.32 0.85 4.14
CA TYR A 230 -13.60 1.30 2.79
C TYR A 230 -13.21 0.26 1.74
N VAL A 231 -13.86 0.36 0.59
CA VAL A 231 -13.80 -0.61 -0.50
C VAL A 231 -13.35 0.10 -1.77
N THR A 232 -12.31 -0.41 -2.41
CA THR A 232 -11.79 0.12 -3.67
C THR A 232 -11.89 -0.92 -4.79
N GLU A 233 -11.79 -0.45 -6.02
CA GLU A 233 -11.57 -1.35 -7.15
C GLU A 233 -10.28 -2.18 -6.96
N GLN A 234 -10.29 -3.42 -7.45
CA GLN A 234 -9.10 -4.25 -7.45
C GLN A 234 -8.19 -3.89 -8.63
N VAL A 235 -6.96 -3.48 -8.32
CA VAL A 235 -5.90 -3.30 -9.31
C VAL A 235 -5.40 -4.67 -9.75
N ALA A 236 -5.40 -4.94 -11.07
CA ALA A 236 -5.04 -6.25 -11.63
C ALA A 236 -3.63 -6.70 -11.22
N HIS A 237 -2.68 -5.76 -11.21
CA HIS A 237 -1.32 -5.97 -10.72
C HIS A 237 -1.00 -4.91 -9.69
N SER A 238 -0.89 -5.30 -8.41
CA SER A 238 -0.66 -4.36 -7.30
C SER A 238 0.80 -3.93 -7.13
N SER A 239 1.74 -4.57 -7.83
CA SER A 239 3.17 -4.21 -7.85
C SER A 239 3.71 -4.19 -9.29
N LEU A 240 4.74 -3.38 -9.52
CA LEU A 240 5.48 -3.34 -10.79
C LEU A 240 6.13 -4.68 -11.12
N TYR A 241 6.58 -5.41 -10.10
CA TYR A 241 7.21 -6.72 -10.25
C TYR A 241 6.29 -7.82 -9.72
N ARG A 242 6.27 -8.97 -10.41
CA ARG A 242 5.40 -10.10 -10.04
C ARG A 242 5.95 -10.92 -8.87
N LEU A 243 7.27 -10.95 -8.65
CA LEU A 243 7.87 -11.70 -7.54
C LEU A 243 8.34 -10.78 -6.43
N GLU A 244 7.64 -10.85 -5.32
CA GLU A 244 8.09 -10.31 -4.04
C GLU A 244 8.62 -11.43 -3.16
N VAL A 245 9.92 -11.40 -2.86
CA VAL A 245 10.54 -12.34 -1.92
C VAL A 245 10.25 -11.84 -0.51
N PRO A 246 9.59 -12.63 0.35
CA PRO A 246 9.36 -12.27 1.74
C PRO A 246 10.68 -11.96 2.46
N ARG A 247 10.68 -10.98 3.38
CA ARG A 247 11.90 -10.51 4.06
C ARG A 247 12.73 -11.63 4.71
N TYR A 248 12.08 -12.66 5.25
CA TYR A 248 12.77 -13.79 5.87
C TYR A 248 13.52 -14.71 4.88
N LEU A 249 13.18 -14.67 3.59
CA LEU A 249 13.87 -15.43 2.52
C LEU A 249 14.88 -14.58 1.76
N GLN A 250 14.87 -13.24 1.92
CA GLN A 250 15.83 -12.37 1.24
C GLN A 250 17.30 -12.74 1.48
N PRO A 251 17.73 -13.19 2.68
CA PRO A 251 19.11 -13.62 2.90
C PRO A 251 19.49 -14.89 2.14
N LEU A 252 18.50 -15.73 1.78
CA LEU A 252 18.70 -17.02 1.13
C LEU A 252 18.68 -16.93 -0.41
N VAL A 253 18.14 -15.83 -0.96
CA VAL A 253 17.98 -15.63 -2.40
C VAL A 253 19.00 -14.59 -2.88
N PRO A 254 19.99 -14.97 -3.72
CA PRO A 254 20.92 -14.00 -4.31
C PRO A 254 20.17 -12.90 -5.05
N SER A 255 20.54 -11.63 -4.82
CA SER A 255 19.90 -10.47 -5.45
C SER A 255 19.92 -10.53 -6.98
N ALA A 256 21.00 -11.07 -7.57
CA ALA A 256 21.11 -11.28 -9.01
C ALA A 256 20.02 -12.23 -9.55
N LEU A 257 19.71 -13.31 -8.82
CA LEU A 257 18.68 -14.26 -9.20
C LEU A 257 17.30 -13.59 -9.16
N HIS A 258 17.01 -12.82 -8.11
CA HIS A 258 15.75 -12.08 -7.97
C HIS A 258 15.55 -11.07 -9.12
N SER A 259 16.58 -10.28 -9.43
CA SER A 259 16.53 -9.32 -10.53
C SER A 259 16.34 -10.00 -11.89
N SER A 260 17.05 -11.09 -12.18
CA SER A 260 16.90 -11.81 -13.45
C SER A 260 15.50 -12.43 -13.61
N VAL A 261 14.93 -13.00 -12.56
CA VAL A 261 13.58 -13.59 -12.64
C VAL A 261 12.51 -12.49 -12.77
N ASN A 262 12.65 -11.38 -12.05
CA ASN A 262 11.75 -10.24 -12.21
C ASN A 262 11.81 -9.63 -13.62
N GLN A 263 13.01 -9.53 -14.19
CA GLN A 263 13.21 -9.12 -15.58
C GLN A 263 12.54 -10.08 -16.57
N TRP A 264 12.61 -11.38 -16.33
CA TRP A 264 11.97 -12.41 -17.17
C TRP A 264 10.44 -12.38 -17.08
N LEU A 265 9.88 -12.11 -15.89
CA LEU A 265 8.44 -11.99 -15.66
C LEU A 265 7.87 -10.61 -16.02
N ALA A 266 8.74 -9.63 -16.33
CA ALA A 266 8.33 -8.28 -16.62
C ALA A 266 7.59 -8.19 -17.97
N PRO A 267 6.65 -7.24 -18.12
CA PRO A 267 6.01 -6.98 -19.41
C PRO A 267 7.03 -6.59 -20.49
N ALA A 268 6.62 -6.78 -21.76
CA ALA A 268 7.38 -6.28 -22.90
C ALA A 268 7.71 -4.78 -22.74
N TRP A 269 8.89 -4.37 -23.23
CA TRP A 269 9.40 -3.01 -23.00
C TRP A 269 8.41 -1.87 -23.35
N PRO A 270 7.64 -1.91 -24.46
CA PRO A 270 6.67 -0.85 -24.75
C PRO A 270 5.58 -0.70 -23.68
N ARG A 271 5.15 -1.81 -23.07
CA ARG A 271 4.16 -1.81 -21.98
C ARG A 271 4.76 -1.22 -20.70
N ARG A 272 6.03 -1.51 -20.42
CA ARG A 272 6.76 -0.88 -19.30
C ARG A 272 6.90 0.62 -19.51
N ALA A 273 7.23 1.06 -20.73
CA ALA A 273 7.28 2.48 -21.08
C ALA A 273 5.90 3.16 -20.88
N LYS A 274 4.80 2.52 -21.29
CA LYS A 274 3.43 3.02 -21.04
C LYS A 274 3.13 3.19 -19.54
N ILE A 275 3.44 2.17 -18.72
CA ILE A 275 3.29 2.27 -17.25
C ILE A 275 4.11 3.45 -16.71
N THR A 276 5.36 3.61 -17.17
CA THR A 276 6.22 4.72 -16.72
C THR A 276 5.66 6.09 -17.07
N ILE A 277 5.07 6.27 -18.25
CA ILE A 277 4.44 7.54 -18.61
C ILE A 277 3.33 7.89 -17.62
N GLY A 278 2.43 6.94 -17.30
CA GLY A 278 1.41 7.15 -16.27
C GLY A 278 1.97 7.40 -14.88
N LEU A 279 3.10 6.76 -14.52
CA LEU A 279 3.77 7.06 -13.24
C LEU A 279 4.34 8.49 -13.21
N LEU A 280 4.91 8.97 -14.31
CA LEU A 280 5.40 10.35 -14.41
C LEU A 280 4.25 11.36 -14.40
N GLU A 281 3.11 11.04 -15.00
CA GLU A 281 1.88 11.83 -14.93
C GLU A 281 1.34 11.89 -13.50
N PHE A 282 1.33 10.78 -12.78
CA PHE A 282 0.99 10.79 -11.36
C PHE A 282 1.94 11.68 -10.54
N VAL A 283 3.25 11.64 -10.79
CA VAL A 283 4.23 12.52 -10.12
C VAL A 283 3.94 14.00 -10.36
N GLU A 284 3.55 14.35 -11.59
CA GLU A 284 3.13 15.69 -11.96
C GLU A 284 1.83 16.09 -11.23
N GLU A 285 0.84 15.20 -11.18
CA GLU A 285 -0.44 15.41 -10.49
C GLU A 285 -0.29 15.66 -8.99
N VAL A 286 0.60 14.93 -8.30
CA VAL A 286 0.82 15.10 -6.85
C VAL A 286 1.70 16.29 -6.49
N PHE A 287 2.45 16.83 -7.45
CA PHE A 287 3.30 17.99 -7.24
C PHE A 287 2.56 19.30 -7.55
N HIS A 288 1.76 19.35 -8.63
CA HIS A 288 0.97 20.53 -9.03
C HIS A 288 -0.53 20.38 -8.75
N GLY A 289 -0.91 19.61 -7.75
CA GLY A 289 -2.31 19.32 -7.43
C GLY A 289 -3.08 20.55 -6.92
N SER A 290 -4.38 20.62 -7.23
CA SER A 290 -5.26 21.69 -6.72
C SER A 290 -5.37 21.73 -5.19
N TYR A 291 -5.10 20.60 -4.53
CA TYR A 291 -5.24 20.43 -3.08
C TYR A 291 -3.89 20.37 -2.36
N GLY A 292 -2.85 20.97 -2.95
CA GLY A 292 -1.51 21.09 -2.37
C GLY A 292 -0.51 20.05 -2.91
N SER A 293 0.71 20.16 -2.39
CA SER A 293 1.85 19.30 -2.76
C SER A 293 1.89 18.05 -1.88
N PHE A 294 2.14 16.90 -2.50
CA PHE A 294 2.30 15.63 -1.79
C PHE A 294 3.67 15.01 -2.09
N PHE A 295 4.23 14.32 -1.11
CA PHE A 295 5.48 13.58 -1.20
C PHE A 295 5.22 12.08 -1.20
N MET A 296 5.87 11.36 -2.11
CA MET A 296 5.97 9.90 -2.08
C MET A 296 7.06 9.53 -1.08
N CYS A 297 6.68 9.08 0.11
CA CYS A 297 7.57 8.75 1.24
C CYS A 297 7.91 7.24 1.36
N ASP A 298 7.51 6.45 0.36
CA ASP A 298 8.09 5.16 -0.01
C ASP A 298 7.85 4.93 -1.51
N ALA A 299 8.84 5.25 -2.35
CA ALA A 299 8.78 5.06 -3.79
C ALA A 299 9.09 3.60 -4.23
N SER A 300 8.81 2.62 -3.38
CA SER A 300 9.06 1.20 -3.67
C SER A 300 8.14 0.66 -4.77
N PRO A 301 8.62 -0.28 -5.62
CA PRO A 301 7.79 -0.91 -6.65
C PRO A 301 6.57 -1.68 -6.11
N ARG A 302 6.44 -1.87 -4.80
CA ARG A 302 5.30 -2.57 -4.16
C ARG A 302 4.02 -1.75 -4.10
N HIS A 303 4.14 -0.43 -4.17
CA HIS A 303 3.01 0.50 -4.07
C HIS A 303 2.49 0.96 -5.43
N ILE A 304 3.24 0.64 -6.50
CA ILE A 304 2.94 1.04 -7.86
C ILE A 304 2.48 -0.19 -8.62
N GLY A 305 1.27 -0.14 -9.16
CA GLY A 305 0.62 -1.20 -9.91
C GLY A 305 0.17 -0.75 -11.30
N TYR A 306 -0.55 -1.64 -11.97
CA TYR A 306 -1.14 -1.35 -13.28
C TYR A 306 -2.37 -2.22 -13.56
N ASN A 307 -3.24 -1.73 -14.43
CA ASN A 307 -4.43 -2.46 -14.88
C ASN A 307 -4.11 -3.42 -16.05
N SER A 308 -5.12 -4.13 -16.56
CA SER A 308 -4.96 -5.06 -17.69
C SER A 308 -4.58 -4.38 -19.02
N LYS A 309 -4.76 -3.06 -19.14
CA LYS A 309 -4.34 -2.24 -20.28
C LYS A 309 -2.96 -1.60 -20.11
N TYR A 310 -2.25 -1.94 -19.02
CA TYR A 310 -0.95 -1.36 -18.65
C TYR A 310 -1.00 0.15 -18.35
N ASP A 311 -2.14 0.66 -17.90
CA ASP A 311 -2.24 2.01 -17.33
C ASP A 311 -1.79 1.96 -15.87
N CYS A 312 -0.97 2.94 -15.46
CA CYS A 312 -0.40 3.00 -14.12
C CYS A 312 -1.49 3.26 -13.07
N LYS A 313 -1.42 2.54 -11.95
CA LYS A 313 -2.32 2.69 -10.81
C LYS A 313 -1.52 2.63 -9.51
N MET A 314 -1.72 3.59 -8.63
CA MET A 314 -1.16 3.55 -7.28
C MET A 314 -1.95 2.54 -6.45
N ALA A 315 -1.37 1.36 -6.20
CA ALA A 315 -2.06 0.29 -5.49
C ALA A 315 -2.24 0.58 -4.00
N ASP A 316 -1.34 1.39 -3.45
CA ASP A 316 -1.36 1.86 -2.06
C ASP A 316 -0.92 3.32 -2.00
N LEU A 317 -1.81 4.21 -1.54
CA LEU A 317 -1.51 5.64 -1.36
C LEU A 317 -1.02 5.98 0.04
N ARG A 318 -0.93 5.03 0.98
CA ARG A 318 -0.51 5.30 2.37
C ARG A 318 0.92 5.82 2.46
N SER A 319 1.76 5.49 1.48
CA SER A 319 3.14 6.00 1.41
C SER A 319 3.23 7.43 0.90
N VAL A 320 2.15 7.99 0.35
CA VAL A 320 2.10 9.38 -0.09
C VAL A 320 1.61 10.24 1.07
N ALA A 321 2.28 11.34 1.39
CA ALA A 321 1.89 12.23 2.48
C ALA A 321 1.85 13.68 1.99
N SER A 322 0.99 14.51 2.58
CA SER A 322 0.99 15.94 2.25
C SER A 322 2.27 16.61 2.76
N GLU A 323 2.65 17.71 2.11
CA GLU A 323 3.75 18.55 2.57
C GLU A 323 3.52 19.00 4.03
N MET A 324 2.28 19.35 4.41
CA MET A 324 1.98 19.79 5.77
C MET A 324 2.19 18.70 6.81
N SER A 325 1.81 17.45 6.53
CA SER A 325 2.05 16.32 7.44
C SER A 325 3.55 16.06 7.62
N VAL A 326 4.34 16.12 6.54
CA VAL A 326 5.79 15.93 6.60
C VAL A 326 6.46 17.08 7.37
N ARG A 327 6.10 18.34 7.05
CA ARG A 327 6.62 19.52 7.77
C ARG A 327 6.24 19.51 9.24
N GLY A 328 5.02 19.10 9.57
CA GLY A 328 4.55 18.95 10.95
C GLY A 328 5.37 17.94 11.74
N PHE A 329 5.76 16.82 11.12
CA PHE A 329 6.62 15.81 11.75
C PHE A 329 8.07 16.27 11.97
N LEU A 330 8.61 17.07 11.04
CA LEU A 330 10.00 17.54 11.09
C LEU A 330 10.17 18.75 12.02
N LYS A 331 9.18 19.64 12.07
CA LYS A 331 9.26 20.91 12.80
C LYS A 331 9.54 20.69 14.29
N GLY A 332 10.64 21.26 14.78
CA GLY A 332 11.04 21.20 16.19
C GLY A 332 11.56 19.83 16.64
N ARG A 333 11.69 18.86 15.72
CA ARG A 333 12.24 17.54 16.02
C ARG A 333 13.75 17.64 16.19
N ARG A 334 14.27 17.07 17.28
CA ARG A 334 15.72 17.00 17.51
C ARG A 334 16.36 15.90 16.68
N CYS A 335 17.58 16.13 16.22
CA CYS A 335 18.33 15.19 15.39
C CYS A 335 19.84 15.27 15.66
N GLU A 336 20.53 14.17 15.37
CA GLU A 336 22.00 14.10 15.28
C GLU A 336 22.45 13.79 13.85
N HIS A 337 21.65 12.98 13.15
CA HIS A 337 21.88 12.57 11.78
C HIS A 337 20.68 12.90 10.90
N ASN A 338 20.90 13.06 9.58
CA ASN A 338 19.81 13.28 8.61
C ASN A 338 18.78 12.12 8.63
N SER A 339 19.21 10.89 8.95
CA SER A 339 18.32 9.74 9.10
C SER A 339 17.23 9.95 10.14
N ASP A 340 17.50 10.74 11.19
CA ASP A 340 16.55 11.03 12.27
C ASP A 340 15.40 11.95 11.80
N CYS A 341 15.66 12.66 10.69
CA CYS A 341 14.74 13.55 9.99
C CYS A 341 14.09 12.86 8.78
N THR A 342 13.78 11.57 8.89
CA THR A 342 13.11 10.80 7.83
C THR A 342 11.65 10.53 8.22
N TYR A 343 10.72 11.08 7.44
CA TYR A 343 9.31 10.70 7.49
C TYR A 343 9.06 9.47 6.60
N GLY A 344 8.30 8.50 7.09
CA GLY A 344 8.07 7.25 6.38
C GLY A 344 9.38 6.49 6.19
N LYS A 345 9.79 6.27 4.94
CA LYS A 345 11.00 5.50 4.60
C LYS A 345 12.04 6.30 3.82
N ASP A 346 11.62 7.23 2.96
CA ASP A 346 12.53 7.95 2.05
C ASP A 346 12.27 9.47 1.96
N CYS A 347 11.38 10.05 2.78
CA CYS A 347 11.22 11.51 2.89
C CYS A 347 12.19 12.07 3.94
N THR A 348 13.44 12.22 3.54
CA THR A 348 14.53 12.70 4.41
C THR A 348 14.78 14.20 4.25
N ALA A 349 14.84 14.91 5.38
CA ALA A 349 15.31 16.28 5.48
C ALA A 349 16.73 16.35 6.07
N THR A 350 17.38 17.51 5.98
CA THR A 350 18.70 17.73 6.58
C THR A 350 18.58 18.02 8.08
N CYS A 351 19.54 17.51 8.86
CA CYS A 351 19.69 17.87 10.26
C CYS A 351 20.63 19.07 10.39
N ASP A 352 20.16 20.17 10.99
CA ASP A 352 21.02 21.28 11.36
C ASP A 352 21.84 20.87 12.59
N LYS A 353 23.15 20.71 12.40
CA LYS A 353 24.08 20.28 13.45
C LYS A 353 24.32 21.34 14.53
N LEU A 354 24.12 22.62 14.22
CA LEU A 354 24.29 23.72 15.17
C LEU A 354 23.09 23.79 16.11
N VAL A 355 21.89 23.73 15.54
CA VAL A 355 20.63 23.82 16.31
C VAL A 355 20.19 22.45 16.86
N LYS A 356 20.76 21.35 16.35
CA LYS A 356 20.36 19.95 16.58
C LYS A 356 18.88 19.72 16.29
N GLN A 357 18.37 20.35 15.23
CA GLN A 357 16.97 20.26 14.81
C GLN A 357 16.85 19.95 13.32
N CYS A 358 15.79 19.23 12.96
CA CYS A 358 15.48 18.92 11.57
C CYS A 358 15.04 20.18 10.83
N ASN A 359 15.57 20.36 9.63
CA ASN A 359 14.99 21.27 8.65
C ASN A 359 13.63 20.73 8.18
N THR A 360 12.77 21.62 7.69
CA THR A 360 11.41 21.25 7.25
C THR A 360 11.34 20.88 5.77
N GLU A 361 12.39 21.13 5.00
CA GLU A 361 12.42 20.87 3.55
C GLU A 361 13.02 19.50 3.25
N VAL A 362 12.31 18.72 2.41
CA VAL A 362 12.75 17.39 1.98
C VAL A 362 13.82 17.53 0.90
N VAL A 363 14.90 16.76 1.02
CA VAL A 363 16.07 16.88 0.13
C VAL A 363 15.79 16.30 -1.26
N GLN A 364 15.07 15.18 -1.36
CA GLN A 364 14.82 14.50 -2.64
C GLN A 364 13.38 14.67 -3.10
N PRO A 365 13.13 15.22 -4.30
CA PRO A 365 11.79 15.34 -4.86
C PRO A 365 11.26 13.98 -5.33
N ASN A 366 9.94 13.87 -5.50
CA ASN A 366 9.27 12.64 -5.96
C ASN A 366 9.86 12.09 -7.26
N LEU A 367 10.10 12.98 -8.23
CA LEU A 367 10.65 12.62 -9.54
C LEU A 367 12.04 11.97 -9.43
N ALA A 368 12.91 12.43 -8.53
CA ALA A 368 14.23 11.83 -8.33
C ALA A 368 14.10 10.38 -7.83
N LYS A 369 13.20 10.14 -6.86
CA LYS A 369 12.91 8.81 -6.31
C LYS A 369 12.33 7.87 -7.37
N VAL A 370 11.38 8.36 -8.14
CA VAL A 370 10.78 7.61 -9.25
C VAL A 370 11.82 7.28 -10.31
N CYS A 371 12.66 8.24 -10.71
CA CYS A 371 13.73 7.98 -11.68
C CYS A 371 14.74 6.94 -11.20
N HIS A 372 15.02 6.88 -9.90
CA HIS A 372 15.87 5.83 -9.33
C HIS A 372 15.24 4.44 -9.53
N LEU A 373 13.93 4.30 -9.28
CA LEU A 373 13.19 3.07 -9.55
C LEU A 373 13.17 2.72 -11.06
N LEU A 374 13.06 3.73 -11.92
CA LEU A 374 12.99 3.56 -13.37
C LEU A 374 14.30 3.10 -14.02
N LEU A 375 15.46 3.34 -13.38
CA LEU A 375 16.75 2.85 -13.88
C LEU A 375 16.72 1.34 -14.11
N ASP A 376 16.27 0.57 -13.12
CA ASP A 376 16.19 -0.88 -13.24
C ASP A 376 15.00 -1.32 -14.09
N PHE A 377 13.87 -0.65 -13.93
CA PHE A 377 12.61 -1.04 -14.58
C PHE A 377 12.60 -0.78 -16.09
N LEU A 378 13.24 0.29 -16.59
CA LEU A 378 13.20 0.66 -18.00
C LEU A 378 14.45 0.34 -18.79
N LEU A 379 15.66 0.40 -18.20
CA LEU A 379 16.90 0.18 -18.97
C LEU A 379 17.06 -1.28 -19.41
N PHE A 380 16.53 -2.23 -18.62
CA PHE A 380 16.52 -3.63 -19.01
C PHE A 380 15.68 -3.84 -20.27
N GLY A 381 16.28 -4.41 -21.32
CA GLY A 381 15.60 -4.67 -22.59
C GLY A 381 15.18 -3.42 -23.36
N ALA A 382 15.78 -2.26 -23.06
CA ALA A 382 15.55 -1.02 -23.80
C ALA A 382 16.09 -1.14 -25.25
N PRO A 383 15.39 -0.57 -26.24
CA PRO A 383 15.88 -0.47 -27.61
C PRO A 383 17.26 0.21 -27.65
N PRO A 384 18.21 -0.32 -28.45
CA PRO A 384 19.60 0.16 -28.42
C PRO A 384 19.70 1.65 -28.83
N ASP A 385 18.83 2.09 -29.73
CA ASP A 385 18.76 3.48 -30.20
C ASP A 385 18.29 4.48 -29.13
N LEU A 386 17.56 4.01 -28.11
CA LEU A 386 17.03 4.86 -27.02
C LEU A 386 17.83 4.72 -25.72
N ARG A 387 18.53 3.60 -25.55
CA ARG A 387 19.10 3.19 -24.26
C ARG A 387 20.06 4.23 -23.67
N GLU A 388 20.96 4.78 -24.50
CA GLU A 388 21.96 5.75 -24.03
C GLU A 388 21.32 7.07 -23.58
N ASP A 389 20.42 7.62 -24.41
CA ASP A 389 19.68 8.84 -24.10
C ASP A 389 18.82 8.68 -22.85
N LEU A 390 18.08 7.56 -22.75
CA LEU A 390 17.25 7.26 -21.60
C LEU A 390 18.09 7.13 -20.32
N GLN A 391 19.22 6.44 -20.39
CA GLN A 391 20.13 6.27 -19.26
C GLN A 391 20.72 7.61 -18.80
N LYS A 392 21.10 8.49 -19.74
CA LYS A 392 21.58 9.83 -19.44
C LYS A 392 20.51 10.66 -18.73
N GLN A 393 19.29 10.71 -19.27
CA GLN A 393 18.18 11.47 -18.69
C GLN A 393 17.79 10.94 -17.31
N LEU A 394 17.70 9.62 -17.12
CA LEU A 394 17.39 9.02 -15.82
C LEU A 394 18.46 9.33 -14.77
N ARG A 395 19.76 9.32 -15.14
CA ARG A 395 20.84 9.70 -14.21
C ARG A 395 20.75 11.16 -13.80
N THR A 396 20.52 12.07 -14.74
CA THR A 396 20.29 13.49 -14.44
C THR A 396 19.07 13.65 -13.52
N CYS A 397 18.01 12.91 -13.78
CA CYS A 397 16.80 12.93 -12.97
C CYS A 397 17.03 12.47 -11.52
N VAL A 398 17.82 11.41 -11.30
CA VAL A 398 18.17 10.92 -9.95
C VAL A 398 18.94 11.94 -9.13
N THR A 399 19.71 12.82 -9.79
CA THR A 399 20.50 13.86 -9.10
C THR A 399 19.71 15.12 -8.73
N LEU A 400 18.42 15.18 -9.08
CA LEU A 400 17.57 16.31 -8.71
C LEU A 400 17.47 16.46 -7.19
N SER A 401 17.58 17.69 -6.71
CA SER A 401 17.54 18.04 -5.29
C SER A 401 16.48 19.10 -5.06
N GLY A 402 15.72 18.94 -3.97
CA GLY A 402 14.68 19.86 -3.52
C GLY A 402 15.23 21.18 -2.96
N LEU A 403 16.50 21.20 -2.57
CA LEU A 403 17.19 22.38 -2.03
C LEU A 403 17.72 23.33 -3.11
N ALA A 404 17.51 23.02 -4.39
CA ALA A 404 17.99 23.83 -5.51
C ALA A 404 17.05 25.01 -5.78
N SER A 405 17.61 26.21 -5.95
CA SER A 405 16.85 27.46 -6.19
C SER A 405 16.01 27.50 -7.47
N GLN A 406 16.18 26.53 -8.38
CA GLN A 406 15.43 26.39 -9.64
C GLN A 406 14.77 25.01 -9.80
N MET A 407 14.38 24.39 -8.67
CA MET A 407 13.83 23.03 -8.64
C MET A 407 12.65 22.84 -9.60
N GLU A 408 11.65 23.73 -9.58
CA GLU A 408 10.39 23.55 -10.34
C GLU A 408 10.60 23.54 -11.86
N VAL A 409 11.47 24.42 -12.36
CA VAL A 409 11.81 24.50 -13.79
C VAL A 409 12.59 23.26 -14.23
N HIS A 410 13.59 22.85 -13.44
CA HIS A 410 14.38 21.65 -13.75
C HIS A 410 13.53 20.38 -13.68
N HIS A 411 12.65 20.28 -12.68
CA HIS A 411 11.72 19.18 -12.51
C HIS A 411 10.81 19.04 -13.75
N SER A 412 10.14 20.12 -14.14
CA SER A 412 9.23 20.14 -15.29
C SER A 412 9.95 19.81 -16.60
N LEU A 413 11.16 20.32 -16.80
CA LEU A 413 11.96 20.04 -18.00
C LEU A 413 12.36 18.56 -18.09
N VAL A 414 12.91 17.99 -17.02
CA VAL A 414 13.35 16.59 -17.00
C VAL A 414 12.16 15.65 -17.18
N LEU A 415 11.05 15.92 -16.49
CA LEU A 415 9.82 15.14 -16.59
C LEU A 415 9.27 15.13 -18.02
N ASN A 416 9.15 16.31 -18.65
CA ASN A 416 8.65 16.43 -20.02
C ASN A 416 9.57 15.78 -21.06
N ASN A 417 10.90 15.89 -20.87
CA ASN A 417 11.87 15.23 -21.74
C ASN A 417 11.74 13.69 -21.65
N LEU A 418 11.61 13.14 -20.44
CA LEU A 418 11.41 11.71 -20.23
C LEU A 418 10.10 11.23 -20.87
N LYS A 419 8.98 11.92 -20.64
CA LYS A 419 7.68 11.61 -21.27
C LYS A 419 7.79 11.62 -22.80
N THR A 420 8.40 12.66 -23.36
CA THR A 420 8.55 12.82 -24.82
C THR A 420 9.40 11.70 -25.43
N LEU A 421 10.53 11.35 -24.80
CA LEU A 421 11.39 10.26 -25.25
C LEU A 421 10.67 8.92 -25.27
N LEU A 422 9.92 8.60 -24.21
CA LEU A 422 9.15 7.36 -24.13
C LEU A 422 8.00 7.36 -25.15
N TRP A 423 7.25 8.46 -25.23
CA TRP A 423 6.11 8.61 -26.14
C TRP A 423 6.51 8.43 -27.60
N LYS A 424 7.60 9.08 -28.04
CA LYS A 424 8.14 8.98 -29.41
C LYS A 424 8.42 7.53 -29.82
N LYS A 425 8.81 6.67 -28.87
CA LYS A 425 9.11 5.27 -29.15
C LYS A 425 7.87 4.40 -29.19
N ILE A 426 6.90 4.63 -28.30
CA ILE A 426 5.70 3.78 -28.21
C ILE A 426 4.60 4.20 -29.19
N SER A 427 4.53 5.48 -29.59
CA SER A 427 3.51 6.00 -30.50
C SER A 427 3.54 5.36 -31.89
N ASN A 428 4.71 4.90 -32.32
CA ASN A 428 4.92 4.21 -33.61
C ASN A 428 4.67 2.70 -33.54
N THR A 429 4.25 2.17 -32.39
CA THR A 429 4.00 0.74 -32.19
C THR A 429 2.50 0.47 -32.08
N LYS A 430 2.03 -0.75 -32.40
CA LYS A 430 0.62 -1.19 -32.24
C LYS A 430 0.13 -1.23 -30.77
N TYR A 431 0.83 -0.55 -29.87
CA TYR A 431 0.61 -0.55 -28.42
C TYR A 431 0.19 0.84 -27.90
N SER A 432 -0.11 1.79 -28.81
CA SER A 432 -0.75 3.09 -28.50
C SER A 432 -2.18 2.90 -28.02
#